data_AF-A0A8C8ZA32-F1
#
_entry.id   AF-A0A8C8ZA32-F1
#
_cell.length_a   1.000
_cell.length_b   1.000
_cell.length_c   1.000
_cell.angle_alpha   90.00
_cell.angle_beta   90.00
_cell.angle_gamma   90.00
#
_symmetry.space_group_name_H-M   'P 1'
#
loop_
_entity.id
_entity.type
_entity.pdbx_description
1 polymer ?
#
loop_
_entity_poly.entity_id
_entity_poly.type
_entity_poly.pdbx_seq_one_letter_code
_entity_poly.pdbx_strand_id
1 'polypeptide(L)'
;MGMCSRQERIQKDIDVVIQKSRAEKDCLFADFRYSDSTFTFTYVGGPKSCYAFNYPYFFADNTYVSSSENDEDVLVTTEPIPIIFHKIATGVKTE
;
A
#
# COMPACT_ATOMS: atom_id res chain seq x y z
N MET A 1 14.22 -1.08 -25.58
CA MET A 1 14.80 -0.33 -24.45
C MET A 1 13.72 0.57 -23.88
N GLY A 2 13.38 0.41 -22.60
CA GLY A 2 12.78 1.47 -21.79
C GLY A 2 11.28 1.70 -21.91
N MET A 3 10.46 0.78 -21.41
CA MET A 3 9.23 1.18 -20.72
C MET A 3 9.29 0.48 -19.38
N CYS A 4 9.72 1.18 -18.32
CA CYS A 4 9.50 0.67 -16.97
C CYS A 4 7.98 0.56 -16.84
N SER A 5 7.46 -0.65 -16.99
CA SER A 5 6.02 -0.90 -16.89
C SER A 5 5.56 -0.38 -15.53
N ARG A 6 4.33 0.13 -15.41
CA ARG A 6 3.81 0.59 -14.11
C ARG A 6 3.99 -0.49 -13.03
N GLN A 7 3.93 -1.78 -13.40
CA GLN A 7 4.32 -2.88 -12.51
C GLN A 7 5.72 -2.76 -11.95
N GLU A 8 6.75 -2.48 -12.75
CA GLU A 8 8.13 -2.35 -12.23
C GLU A 8 8.23 -1.18 -11.25
N ARG A 9 7.51 -0.08 -11.51
CA ARG A 9 7.44 1.04 -10.57
C ARG A 9 6.74 0.66 -9.27
N ILE A 10 5.58 0.00 -9.34
CA ILE A 10 4.83 -0.44 -8.16
C ILE A 10 5.59 -1.51 -7.37
N GLN A 11 6.23 -2.46 -8.05
CA GLN A 11 7.06 -3.48 -7.42
C GLN A 11 8.25 -2.84 -6.70
N LYS A 12 8.90 -1.85 -7.33
CA LYS A 12 9.98 -1.09 -6.71
C LYS A 12 9.49 -0.31 -5.49
N ASP A 13 8.32 0.31 -5.58
CA ASP A 13 7.69 1.02 -4.46
C ASP A 13 7.37 0.06 -3.30
N ILE A 14 6.80 -1.11 -3.59
CA ILE A 14 6.53 -2.17 -2.60
C ILE A 14 7.83 -2.62 -1.94
N ASP A 15 8.88 -2.89 -2.73
CA ASP A 15 10.18 -3.30 -2.20
C ASP A 15 10.77 -2.23 -1.26
N VAL A 16 10.72 -0.96 -1.66
CA VAL A 16 11.15 0.17 -0.82
C VAL A 16 10.37 0.22 0.49
N VAL A 17 9.05 0.04 0.46
CA VAL A 17 8.22 0.04 1.68
C VAL A 17 8.56 -1.15 2.58
N ILE A 18 8.70 -2.36 2.03
CA ILE A 18 9.06 -3.55 2.80
C ILE A 18 10.46 -3.38 3.41
N GLN A 19 11.44 -2.92 2.63
CA GLN A 19 12.80 -2.70 3.10
C GLN A 19 12.84 -1.65 4.21
N LYS A 20 12.17 -0.51 4.01
CA LYS A 20 12.06 0.54 5.01
C LYS A 20 11.39 0.02 6.28
N SER A 21 10.32 -0.75 6.14
CA SER A 21 9.61 -1.35 7.27
C SER A 21 10.46 -2.36 8.02
N ARG A 22 11.30 -3.14 7.33
CA ARG A 22 12.24 -4.08 7.97
C ARG A 22 13.42 -3.36 8.64
N ALA A 23 13.84 -2.22 8.11
CA ALA A 23 14.94 -1.42 8.66
C ALA A 23 14.50 -0.61 9.89
N GLU A 24 13.22 -0.25 9.96
CA GLU A 24 12.65 0.52 11.06
C GLU A 24 12.32 -0.40 12.25
N LYS A 25 13.04 -0.20 13.36
CA LYS A 25 12.90 -1.03 14.57
C LYS A 25 11.52 -0.92 15.23
N ASP A 26 10.83 0.20 15.00
CA ASP A 26 9.49 0.50 15.52
C ASP A 26 8.45 0.49 14.39
N CYS A 27 8.66 -0.33 13.36
CA CYS A 27 7.78 -0.30 12.20
C CYS A 27 6.36 -0.72 12.57
N LEU A 28 5.41 0.14 12.23
CA LEU A 28 3.99 -0.06 12.44
C LEU A 28 3.33 -0.94 11.37
N PHE A 29 4.12 -1.56 10.49
CA PHE A 29 3.63 -2.35 9.36
C PHE A 29 4.24 -3.76 9.35
N ALA A 30 3.40 -4.78 9.18
CA ALA A 30 3.77 -6.19 9.20
C ALA A 30 2.94 -7.02 8.20
N ASP A 31 3.21 -8.34 8.12
CA ASP A 31 2.48 -9.30 7.25
C ASP A 31 2.34 -8.86 5.78
N PHE A 32 3.44 -8.36 5.20
CA PHE A 32 3.46 -7.97 3.79
C PHE A 32 3.29 -9.19 2.88
N ARG A 33 2.26 -9.17 2.03
CA ARG A 33 2.03 -10.17 0.99
C ARG A 33 1.75 -9.49 -0.32
N TYR A 34 2.35 -10.01 -1.38
CA TYR A 34 2.15 -9.50 -2.74
C TYR A 34 1.75 -10.67 -3.64
N SER A 35 0.58 -10.59 -4.27
CA SER A 35 0.07 -11.62 -5.18
C SER A 35 -0.84 -10.99 -6.23
N ASP A 36 -0.64 -11.34 -7.51
CA ASP A 36 -1.56 -11.04 -8.62
C ASP A 36 -2.05 -9.56 -8.71
N SER A 37 -1.17 -8.59 -8.45
CA SER A 37 -1.50 -7.14 -8.41
C SER A 37 -2.28 -6.66 -7.19
N THR A 38 -2.38 -7.52 -6.17
CA THR A 38 -2.87 -7.19 -4.83
C THR A 38 -1.70 -7.22 -3.85
N PHE A 39 -1.50 -6.14 -3.12
CA PHE A 39 -0.51 -6.03 -2.06
C PHE A 39 -1.21 -5.82 -0.73
N THR A 40 -1.07 -6.76 0.21
CA THR A 40 -1.70 -6.69 1.52
C THR A 40 -0.67 -6.53 2.62
N PHE A 41 -1.04 -5.88 3.71
CA PHE A 41 -0.22 -5.73 4.89
C PHE A 41 -1.11 -5.46 6.12
N THR A 42 -0.54 -5.62 7.31
CA THR A 42 -1.19 -5.30 8.57
C THR A 42 -0.57 -4.06 9.17
N TYR A 43 -1.41 -3.09 9.55
CA TYR A 43 -1.00 -1.97 10.38
C TYR A 43 -1.16 -2.35 11.85
N VAL A 44 -0.08 -2.18 12.63
CA VAL A 44 -0.01 -2.50 14.06
C VAL A 44 0.17 -1.26 14.94
N GLY A 45 0.24 -0.06 14.36
CA GLY A 45 0.36 1.21 15.09
C GLY A 45 -0.95 1.78 15.63
N GLY A 46 -2.03 1.00 15.60
CA GLY A 46 -3.37 1.42 16.03
C GLY A 46 -4.27 0.19 16.25
N PRO A 47 -5.61 0.31 16.13
CA PRO A 47 -6.45 -0.88 16.00
C PRO A 47 -5.90 -1.74 14.87
N LYS A 48 -5.76 -3.03 15.11
CA LYS A 48 -5.06 -3.93 14.18
C LYS A 48 -5.91 -4.09 12.92
N SER A 49 -5.60 -3.34 11.88
CA SER A 49 -6.31 -3.35 10.60
C SER A 49 -5.44 -3.97 9.52
N CYS A 50 -6.02 -4.91 8.75
CA CYS A 50 -5.42 -5.39 7.53
C CYS A 50 -5.81 -4.46 6.38
N TYR A 51 -4.85 -4.09 5.54
CA TYR A 51 -5.06 -3.25 4.37
C TYR A 51 -4.70 -4.00 3.10
N ALA A 52 -5.45 -3.77 2.03
CA ALA A 52 -5.22 -4.35 0.71
C ALA A 52 -5.16 -3.26 -0.36
N PHE A 53 -4.02 -3.18 -1.04
CA PHE A 53 -3.77 -2.36 -2.21
C PHE A 53 -4.01 -3.17 -3.48
N ASN A 54 -5.05 -2.85 -4.23
CA ASN A 54 -5.34 -3.44 -5.53
C ASN A 54 -4.99 -2.42 -6.63
N TYR A 55 -4.20 -2.83 -7.60
CA TYR A 55 -3.85 -2.00 -8.76
C TYR A 55 -4.11 -2.77 -10.05
N PRO A 56 -5.35 -2.73 -10.57
CA PRO A 56 -5.73 -3.52 -11.74
C PRO A 56 -5.01 -3.03 -13.00
N TYR A 57 -4.58 -3.99 -13.83
CA TYR A 57 -3.91 -3.73 -15.12
C TYR A 57 -4.69 -2.80 -16.06
N PHE A 58 -6.02 -2.77 -15.95
CA PHE A 58 -6.91 -2.04 -16.85
C PHE A 58 -7.17 -0.58 -16.41
N PHE A 59 -6.95 -0.23 -15.15
CA PHE A 59 -7.11 1.13 -14.64
C PHE A 59 -5.73 1.65 -14.23
N ALA A 60 -4.97 2.05 -15.25
CA ALA A 60 -3.54 2.28 -15.22
C ALA A 60 -3.05 3.38 -14.26
N ASP A 61 -3.93 4.06 -13.53
CA ASP A 61 -3.56 5.12 -12.59
C ASP A 61 -4.11 4.98 -11.18
N ASN A 62 -5.10 4.11 -10.95
CA ASN A 62 -5.79 4.04 -9.67
C ASN A 62 -5.27 2.89 -8.82
N THR A 63 -4.90 3.22 -7.59
CA THR A 63 -4.63 2.28 -6.50
C THR A 63 -5.85 2.27 -5.59
N TYR A 64 -6.47 1.11 -5.44
CA TYR A 64 -7.60 0.88 -4.56
C TYR A 64 -7.08 0.36 -3.23
N VAL A 65 -7.40 1.06 -2.14
CA VAL A 65 -6.98 0.70 -0.79
C VAL A 65 -8.22 0.36 0.01
N SER A 66 -8.35 -0.89 0.44
CA SER A 66 -9.41 -1.30 1.35
C SER A 66 -8.81 -1.67 2.71
N SER A 67 -9.62 -1.53 3.76
CA SER A 67 -9.28 -1.98 5.11
C SER A 67 -10.24 -3.08 5.56
N SER A 68 -9.75 -4.06 6.29
CA SER A 68 -10.55 -5.17 6.81
C SER A 68 -11.54 -4.76 7.91
N GLU A 69 -11.41 -3.55 8.46
CA GLU A 69 -12.38 -3.01 9.41
C GLU A 69 -13.60 -2.40 8.71
N ASN A 70 -13.42 -1.94 7.47
CA ASN A 70 -14.49 -1.33 6.69
C ASN A 70 -14.24 -1.56 5.19
N ASP A 71 -14.73 -2.68 4.66
CA ASP A 71 -14.62 -3.02 3.24
C ASP A 71 -15.41 -2.08 2.32
N GLU A 72 -16.30 -1.24 2.87
CA GLU A 72 -17.03 -0.21 2.11
C GLU A 72 -16.17 1.07 1.91
N ASP A 73 -15.16 1.31 2.75
CA ASP A 73 -14.26 2.47 2.66
C ASP A 73 -13.06 2.15 1.77
N VAL A 74 -13.33 1.97 0.47
CA VAL A 74 -12.28 1.78 -0.53
C VAL A 74 -11.76 3.14 -0.98
N LEU A 75 -10.57 3.51 -0.52
CA LEU A 75 -9.88 4.70 -0.99
C LEU A 75 -9.32 4.45 -2.40
N VAL A 76 -9.74 5.26 -3.37
CA VAL A 76 -9.15 5.26 -4.71
C VAL A 76 -8.20 6.44 -4.82
N THR A 77 -6.91 6.16 -5.01
CA THR A 77 -5.87 7.20 -5.11
C THR A 77 -4.89 6.89 -6.23
N THR A 78 -4.32 7.93 -6.84
CA THR A 78 -3.25 7.80 -7.83
C THR A 78 -1.85 7.95 -7.20
N GLU A 79 -1.80 8.09 -5.87
CA GLU A 79 -0.56 8.26 -5.14
C GLU A 79 0.31 6.99 -5.15
N PRO A 80 1.64 7.14 -5.09
CA PRO A 80 2.56 6.01 -5.00
C PRO A 80 2.42 5.33 -3.63
N ILE A 81 2.61 4.01 -3.58
CA ILE A 81 2.45 3.17 -2.38
C ILE A 81 3.17 3.75 -1.14
N PRO A 82 4.41 4.27 -1.23
CA PRO A 82 5.11 4.82 -0.06
C PRO A 82 4.42 6.04 0.55
N ILE A 83 3.74 6.87 -0.26
CA ILE A 83 2.98 8.02 0.25
C ILE A 83 1.73 7.54 0.97
N ILE A 84 1.03 6.54 0.44
CA ILE A 84 -0.17 6.01 1.09
C ILE A 84 0.18 5.37 2.44
N PHE A 85 1.29 4.62 2.51
CA PHE A 85 1.83 4.12 3.78
C PHE A 85 2.08 5.24 4.79
N HIS A 86 2.71 6.33 4.35
CA HIS A 86 2.95 7.47 5.21
C HIS A 86 1.63 8.09 5.73
N LYS A 87 0.60 8.20 4.88
CA LYS A 87 -0.74 8.67 5.29
C LYS A 87 -1.41 7.76 6.31
N ILE A 88 -1.31 6.44 6.12
CA ILE A 88 -1.86 5.45 7.07
C ILE A 88 -1.15 5.55 8.43
N ALA A 89 0.19 5.63 8.44
CA ALA A 89 0.97 5.78 9.67
C ALA A 89 0.69 7.10 10.41
N THR A 90 0.48 8.18 9.66
CA THR A 90 0.24 9.52 10.23
C THR A 90 -1.24 9.78 10.54
N GLY A 91 -2.15 8.89 10.12
CA GLY A 91 -3.58 9.02 10.34
C GLY A 91 -4.23 10.23 9.64
N VAL A 92 -3.57 10.84 8.67
CA VAL A 92 -4.09 12.00 7.95
C VAL A 92 -5.16 11.54 6.96
N LYS A 93 -6.41 11.59 7.41
CA LYS A 93 -7.59 11.53 6.53
C LYS A 93 -7.76 12.92 5.91
N THR A 94 -7.56 13.06 4.61
CA THR A 94 -7.93 14.30 3.90
C THR A 94 -9.42 14.53 4.09
N GLU A 95 -9.75 15.64 4.77
CA GLU A 95 -11.09 16.22 4.87
C GLU A 95 -11.65 16.59 3.49
#